data_AF-A0A7C1RPB0-F1
#
_entry.id   AF-A0A7C1RPB0-F1
#
_cell.length_a   1.000
_cell.length_b   1.000
_cell.length_c   1.000
_cell.angle_alpha   90.00
_cell.angle_beta   90.00
_cell.angle_gamma   90.00
#
_symmetry.space_group_name_H-M   'P 1'
#
loop_
_entity.id
_entity.type
_entity.pdbx_description
1 polymer ?
#
loop_
_entity_poly.entity_id
_entity_poly.type
_entity_poly.pdbx_seq_one_letter_code
_entity_poly.pdbx_strand_id
1 'polypeptide(L)' 'MEWENNPFRPFCSERCKLIDLGAWAKGEYIIEGPPDDASEDWPSNKEIGNA' A
#
# COMPACT_ATOMS: atom_id res chain seq x y z
N MET A 1 20.59 6.27 15.94
CA MET A 1 19.24 6.41 16.53
C MET A 1 18.84 5.07 17.10
N GLU A 2 18.48 5.04 18.37
CA GLU A 2 18.03 3.82 19.02
C GLU A 2 16.60 3.48 18.62
N TRP A 3 16.32 2.18 18.58
CA TRP A 3 15.00 1.66 18.24
C TRP A 3 14.00 2.07 19.32
N GLU A 4 14.20 1.61 20.55
CA GLU A 4 13.40 2.02 21.70
C GLU A 4 13.61 3.53 21.94
N ASN A 5 12.53 4.32 22.03
CA ASN A 5 12.52 5.79 22.22
C ASN A 5 12.57 6.70 20.97
N ASN A 6 12.36 6.19 19.75
CA ASN A 6 12.17 7.06 18.57
C ASN A 6 10.67 7.33 18.29
N PRO A 7 10.18 8.59 18.44
CA PRO A 7 8.76 8.92 18.18
C PRO A 7 8.40 8.92 16.69
N PHE A 8 9.39 8.97 15.81
CA PHE A 8 9.20 9.00 14.36
C PHE A 8 9.09 7.61 13.75
N ARG A 9 9.16 6.54 14.54
CA ARG A 9 9.00 5.18 14.01
C ARG A 9 7.68 5.04 13.26
N PRO A 10 7.68 4.32 12.12
CA PRO A 10 8.75 3.47 11.58
C PRO A 10 9.90 4.21 10.87
N PHE A 11 9.85 5.53 10.79
CA PHE A 11 10.84 6.36 10.10
C PHE A 11 12.03 6.76 10.98
N CYS A 12 13.10 7.15 10.29
CA CYS A 12 14.30 7.69 10.91
C CYS A 12 14.07 9.07 11.55
N SER A 13 13.14 9.87 11.04
CA SER A 13 12.91 11.26 11.44
C SER A 13 11.60 11.77 10.86
N GLU A 14 11.17 12.96 11.29
CA GLU A 14 10.06 13.68 10.66
C GLU A 14 10.28 13.91 9.16
N ARG A 15 11.51 14.25 8.76
CA ARG A 15 11.87 14.41 7.34
C ARG A 15 11.65 13.12 6.55
N CYS A 16 12.09 11.97 7.08
CA CYS A 16 11.87 10.66 6.46
C CYS A 16 10.35 10.39 6.28
N LYS A 17 9.53 10.69 7.29
CA LYS A 17 8.07 10.55 7.24
C LYS A 17 7.41 11.42 6.16
N LEU A 18 7.82 12.69 6.04
CA LEU A 18 7.23 13.62 5.06
C LEU A 18 7.62 13.28 3.62
N ILE A 19 8.83 12.74 3.41
CA ILE A 19 9.26 12.29 2.09
C ILE A 19 8.41 11.11 1.61
N ASP A 20 8.24 10.09 2.47
CA ASP A 20 7.42 8.92 2.18
C ASP A 20 5.97 9.34 1.86
N LEU A 21 5.39 10.19 2.71
CA LEU A 21 4.06 10.76 2.46
C LEU A 21 3.98 11.51 1.13
N GLY A 22 5.02 12.26 0.76
CA GLY A 22 5.11 12.93 -0.53
C GLY A 22 5.15 11.97 -1.71
N ALA A 23 5.90 10.87 -1.60
CA ALA A 23 5.96 9.83 -2.63
C ALA A 23 4.60 9.13 -2.80
N TRP A 24 3.91 8.82 -1.69
CA TRP A 24 2.53 8.34 -1.69
C TRP A 24 1.57 9.32 -2.39
N ALA A 25 1.62 10.60 -2.01
CA ALA A 25 0.73 11.62 -2.56
C ALA A 25 0.92 11.83 -4.07
N LYS A 26 2.13 11.56 -4.58
CA LYS A 26 2.44 11.61 -6.02
C LYS A 26 2.14 10.31 -6.75
N GLY A 27 1.75 9.25 -6.05
CA GLY A 27 1.55 7.93 -6.66
C GLY A 27 2.84 7.27 -7.13
N GLU A 28 3.98 7.56 -6.48
CA GLU A 28 5.27 6.93 -6.83
C GLU A 28 5.33 5.45 -6.42
N TYR A 29 4.48 5.03 -5.47
CA TYR A 29 4.33 3.63 -5.08
C TYR A 29 3.15 2.99 -5.82
N ILE A 30 3.48 2.17 -6.82
CA ILE A 30 2.52 1.46 -7.65
C ILE A 30 2.76 -0.04 -7.48
N ILE A 31 1.70 -0.76 -7.16
CA ILE A 31 1.68 -2.22 -7.26
C ILE A 31 1.01 -2.52 -8.60
N GLU A 32 1.77 -3.10 -9.53
CA GLU A 32 1.23 -3.51 -10.82
C GLU A 32 0.16 -4.57 -10.59
N GLY A 33 -1.03 -4.33 -11.17
CA GLY A 33 -2.07 -5.34 -11.24
C GLY A 33 -1.70 -6.42 -12.24
N PRO A 34 -2.34 -7.60 -12.17
CA PRO A 34 -2.29 -8.53 -13.30
C PRO A 34 -2.81 -7.80 -14.55
N PRO A 35 -2.39 -8.22 -15.75
CA PRO A 35 -2.94 -7.70 -17.00
C PRO A 35 -4.49 -7.81 -16.99
N ASP A 36 -5.15 -6.89 -17.70
CA ASP A 36 -6.63 -6.70 -17.68
C ASP A 36 -7.45 -7.96 -18.06
N ASP A 37 -6.80 -9.05 -18.45
CA ASP A 37 -7.40 -10.37 -18.72
C ASP A 37 -7.55 -11.26 -17.46
N ALA A 38 -7.04 -10.84 -16.29
CA ALA A 38 -7.24 -11.55 -15.03
C ALA A 38 -8.48 -11.05 -14.25
N SER A 39 -9.64 -11.01 -14.90
CA SER A 39 -10.91 -10.60 -14.29
C SER A 39 -11.57 -11.67 -13.40
N GLU A 40 -10.91 -12.79 -13.08
CA GLU A 40 -11.62 -13.98 -12.58
C GLU A 40 -11.34 -14.43 -11.14
N ASP A 41 -10.39 -13.84 -10.40
CA ASP A 41 -10.02 -14.39 -9.07
C ASP A 41 -10.05 -13.37 -7.92
N TRP A 42 -11.04 -12.49 -7.93
CA TRP A 42 -11.45 -11.77 -6.72
C TRP A 42 -12.58 -12.56 -6.01
N PRO A 43 -12.46 -12.87 -4.71
CA PRO A 43 -13.38 -13.78 -4.02
C PRO A 43 -14.80 -13.22 -3.84
N SER A 44 -15.02 -11.90 -4.02
CA SER A 44 -16.39 -11.36 -3.93
C SER A 44 -17.29 -11.70 -5.12
N ASN A 45 -16.76 -12.42 -6.12
CA ASN A 45 -17.49 -12.78 -7.34
C ASN A 45 -18.22 -14.13 -7.22
N LYS A 46 -17.91 -14.94 -6.18
CA LYS A 46 -18.34 -16.34 -6.08
C LYS A 46 -19.72 -16.55 -5.41
N GLU A 47 -20.42 -15.51 -4.96
CA GLU A 47 -21.68 -15.67 -4.20
C GLU A 47 -22.97 -15.19 -4.88
N ILE A 48 -22.92 -14.70 -6.13
CA ILE A 48 -24.12 -14.21 -6.85
C ILE A 48 -24.48 -15.04 -8.08
N GLY A 49 -24.64 -16.36 -7.88
CA GLY A 49 -25.17 -17.19 -8.97
C GLY A 49 -25.40 -18.63 -8.57
N ASN A 50 -26.45 -18.90 -7.79
CA ASN A 50 -27.21 -20.15 -7.83
C ASN A 50 -28.58 -19.93 -7.15
N ALA A 51 -29.53 -19.42 -7.93
CA ALA A 51 -30.96 -19.66 -7.78
C ALA A 51 -31.48 -20.17 -9.13
#